data_AF-A0A3D0TLG5-F1
#
_entry.id   AF-A0A3D0TLG5-F1
#
_cell.length_a   1.000
_cell.length_b   1.000
_cell.length_c   1.000
_cell.angle_alpha   90.00
_cell.angle_beta   90.00
_cell.angle_gamma   90.00
#
_symmetry.space_group_name_H-M   'P 1'
#
loop_
_entity.id
_entity.type
_entity.pdbx_description
1 polymer ?
#
loop_
_entity_poly.entity_id
_entity_poly.type
_entity_poly.pdbx_seq_one_letter_code
_entity_poly.pdbx_strand_id
1 'polypeptide(L)'
;MISAIILAAGESRRMGVKNKLLLPISGEVLISNFVKSVCASNVDEVVVVVGHEAEKIEDVLQGQPVRFVENLRYMEGMTSSIQTGIQAASAESEGLL
;
A
#
# COMPACT_ATOMS: atom_id res chain seq x y z
N MET A 1 -7.82 -14.34 -11.78
CA MET A 1 -6.67 -13.54 -11.25
C MET A 1 -7.05 -12.93 -9.91
N ILE A 2 -6.14 -12.87 -8.94
CA ILE A 2 -6.34 -12.19 -7.65
C ILE A 2 -5.36 -11.02 -7.53
N SER A 3 -5.89 -9.81 -7.30
CA SER A 3 -5.09 -8.63 -6.97
C SER A 3 -5.12 -8.36 -5.47
N ALA A 4 -3.96 -8.10 -4.87
CA ALA A 4 -3.87 -7.55 -3.53
C ALA A 4 -3.81 -6.02 -3.58
N ILE A 5 -4.63 -5.36 -2.76
CA ILE A 5 -4.66 -3.91 -2.62
C ILE A 5 -4.16 -3.52 -1.22
N ILE A 6 -2.96 -2.95 -1.18
CA ILE A 6 -2.32 -2.49 0.06
C ILE A 6 -2.63 -1.00 0.26
N LEU A 7 -3.39 -0.68 1.31
CA LEU A 7 -3.72 0.71 1.65
C LEU A 7 -2.59 1.35 2.48
N ALA A 8 -1.74 2.13 1.84
CA ALA A 8 -0.58 2.78 2.44
C ALA A 8 -0.67 4.32 2.49
N ALA A 9 -1.81 4.90 2.13
CA ALA A 9 -1.99 6.36 2.00
C ALA A 9 -2.21 7.12 3.31
N GLY A 10 -2.31 6.42 4.45
CA GLY A 10 -2.79 6.99 5.72
C GLY A 10 -1.75 7.77 6.51
N GLU A 11 -2.17 8.92 7.07
CA GLU A 11 -1.30 9.86 7.82
C GLU A 11 -0.86 9.38 9.22
N SER A 12 -1.37 8.26 9.71
CA SER A 12 -1.03 7.76 11.06
C SER A 12 -1.30 8.75 12.22
N ARG A 13 -2.21 9.72 12.07
CA ARG A 13 -2.47 10.84 13.02
C ARG A 13 -2.59 10.45 14.50
N ARG A 14 -3.13 9.26 14.81
CA ARG A 14 -3.29 8.76 16.20
C ARG A 14 -2.02 8.18 16.81
N MET A 15 -1.08 7.72 15.99
CA MET A 15 0.22 7.16 16.40
C MET A 15 1.28 8.24 16.69
N GLY A 16 0.95 9.52 16.50
CA GLY A 16 1.86 10.65 16.66
C GLY A 16 2.39 11.19 15.32
N VAL A 17 3.56 11.82 15.35
CA VAL A 17 4.11 12.60 14.21
C VAL A 17 4.70 11.71 13.11
N LYS A 18 5.08 10.47 13.42
CA LYS A 18 5.74 9.58 12.46
C LYS A 18 4.74 8.70 11.73
N ASN A 19 4.90 8.57 10.43
CA ASN A 19 4.15 7.59 9.63
C ASN A 19 4.47 6.17 10.13
N LYS A 20 3.45 5.48 10.64
CA LYS A 20 3.57 4.14 11.23
C LYS A 20 4.21 3.15 10.27
N LEU A 21 3.90 3.27 8.97
CA LEU A 21 4.37 2.35 7.93
C LEU A 21 5.89 2.42 7.72
N LEU A 22 6.49 3.57 8.04
CA LEU A 22 7.93 3.82 7.95
C LEU A 22 8.70 3.46 9.23
N LEU A 23 8.02 2.99 10.28
CA LEU A 23 8.68 2.61 11.52
C LEU A 23 9.35 1.22 11.38
N PRO A 24 10.55 1.04 11.94
CA PRO A 24 11.18 -0.27 12.00
C PRO A 24 10.48 -1.15 13.05
N ILE A 25 10.19 -2.39 12.68
CA ILE A 25 9.70 -3.45 13.57
C ILE A 25 10.59 -4.66 13.36
N SER A 26 11.26 -5.11 14.43
CA SER A 26 12.20 -6.23 14.38
C SER A 26 13.33 -6.06 13.36
N GLY A 27 13.78 -4.81 13.13
CA GLY A 27 14.89 -4.49 12.24
C GLY A 27 14.51 -4.21 10.79
N GLU A 28 13.25 -4.41 10.39
CA GLU A 28 12.75 -4.06 9.05
C GLU A 28 11.67 -2.99 9.09
N VAL A 29 11.56 -2.17 8.06
CA VAL A 29 10.46 -1.19 7.94
C VAL A 29 9.13 -1.93 7.81
N LEU A 30 8.12 -1.51 8.59
CA LEU A 30 6.85 -2.22 8.70
C LEU A 30 6.20 -2.51 7.34
N ILE A 31 6.12 -1.52 6.45
CA ILE A 31 5.51 -1.75 5.13
C ILE A 31 6.35 -2.66 4.24
N SER A 32 7.68 -2.61 4.31
CA SER A 32 8.53 -3.52 3.54
C SER A 32 8.28 -4.97 3.91
N ASN A 33 8.21 -5.28 5.20
CA ASN A 33 7.95 -6.65 5.66
C ASN A 33 6.57 -7.15 5.20
N PHE A 34 5.55 -6.29 5.29
CA PHE A 34 4.20 -6.61 4.82
C PHE A 34 4.15 -6.85 3.31
N VAL A 35 4.72 -5.95 2.51
CA VAL A 35 4.75 -6.06 1.04
C VAL A 35 5.50 -7.31 0.61
N LYS A 36 6.68 -7.60 1.18
CA LYS A 36 7.40 -8.85 0.90
C LYS A 36 6.54 -10.09 1.14
N SER A 37 5.77 -10.11 2.22
CA SER A 37 4.89 -11.23 2.56
C SER A 37 3.75 -11.40 1.54
N VAL A 38 3.16 -10.28 1.08
CA VAL A 38 2.11 -10.29 0.06
C VAL A 38 2.68 -10.73 -1.30
N CYS A 39 3.83 -10.20 -1.70
CA CYS A 39 4.51 -10.57 -2.94
C CYS A 39 4.97 -12.05 -2.97
N ALA A 40 5.21 -12.65 -1.81
CA ALA A 40 5.54 -14.07 -1.67
C ALA A 40 4.29 -14.99 -1.65
N SER A 41 3.09 -14.43 -1.69
CA SER A 41 1.84 -15.19 -1.73
C SER A 41 1.44 -15.55 -3.17
N ASN A 42 0.28 -16.22 -3.33
CA ASN A 42 -0.25 -16.63 -4.63
C ASN A 42 -1.09 -15.54 -5.33
N VAL A 43 -0.93 -14.27 -4.96
CA VAL A 43 -1.59 -13.16 -5.67
C VAL A 43 -0.85 -12.85 -6.96
N ASP A 44 -1.59 -12.48 -7.99
CA ASP A 44 -1.06 -12.24 -9.34
C ASP A 44 -0.61 -10.77 -9.52
N GLU A 45 -1.22 -9.86 -8.77
CA GLU A 45 -0.95 -8.41 -8.81
C GLU A 45 -0.90 -7.85 -7.39
N VAL A 46 0.03 -6.93 -7.14
CA VAL A 46 0.08 -6.16 -5.89
C VAL A 46 0.01 -4.67 -6.23
N VAL A 47 -1.09 -4.03 -5.82
CA VAL A 47 -1.32 -2.59 -5.94
C VAL A 47 -1.11 -1.93 -4.57
N VAL A 48 -0.19 -0.97 -4.48
CA VAL A 48 0.04 -0.19 -3.27
C VAL A 48 -0.55 1.20 -3.46
N VAL A 49 -1.60 1.50 -2.70
CA VAL A 49 -2.25 2.82 -2.72
C VAL A 49 -1.50 3.75 -1.79
N VAL A 50 -0.80 4.74 -2.36
CA VAL A 50 0.00 5.74 -1.64
C VAL A 50 -0.72 7.08 -1.53
N GLY A 51 -0.26 7.93 -0.62
CA GLY A 51 -0.87 9.23 -0.34
C GLY A 51 0.06 10.05 0.55
N HIS A 52 -0.23 10.15 1.84
CA HIS A 52 0.65 10.84 2.77
C HIS A 52 2.08 10.25 2.75
N GLU A 53 3.08 11.09 2.46
CA GLU A 53 4.48 10.69 2.31
C GLU A 53 4.72 9.58 1.26
N ALA A 54 3.99 9.63 0.13
CA ALA A 54 4.10 8.66 -0.97
C ALA A 54 5.55 8.37 -1.38
N GLU A 55 6.36 9.40 -1.63
CA GLU A 55 7.77 9.26 -2.03
C GLU A 55 8.57 8.39 -1.05
N LYS A 56 8.39 8.57 0.27
CA LYS A 56 9.10 7.77 1.28
C LYS A 56 8.66 6.31 1.28
N ILE A 57 7.40 6.06 0.98
CA ILE A 57 6.86 4.70 0.88
C ILE A 57 7.41 4.02 -0.39
N GLU A 58 7.44 4.74 -1.51
CA GLU A 58 7.99 4.25 -2.77
C GLU A 58 9.49 3.92 -2.65
N ASP A 59 10.28 4.80 -2.03
CA ASP A 59 11.70 4.59 -1.77
C ASP A 59 11.96 3.31 -0.95
N VAL A 60 11.18 3.10 0.12
CA VAL A 60 11.29 1.94 1.01
C VAL A 60 10.87 0.63 0.34
N LEU A 61 10.05 0.71 -0.70
CA LEU A 61 9.53 -0.42 -1.48
C LEU A 61 10.22 -0.56 -2.84
N GLN A 62 11.27 0.21 -3.10
CA GLN A 62 12.00 0.16 -4.35
C GLN A 62 12.49 -1.27 -4.64
N GLY A 63 12.24 -1.74 -5.87
CA GLY A 63 12.61 -3.08 -6.31
C GLY A 63 11.65 -4.20 -5.90
N GLN A 64 10.60 -3.92 -5.13
CA GLN A 64 9.51 -4.88 -4.93
C GLN A 64 8.63 -4.94 -6.19
N PRO A 65 8.06 -6.10 -6.54
CA PRO A 65 7.20 -6.26 -7.71
C PRO A 65 5.78 -5.74 -7.43
N VAL A 66 5.67 -4.43 -7.18
CA VAL A 66 4.41 -3.76 -6.85
C VAL A 66 4.13 -2.62 -7.83
N ARG A 67 2.85 -2.29 -8.01
CA ARG A 67 2.42 -1.08 -8.71
C ARG A 67 1.90 -0.05 -7.73
N PHE A 68 2.45 1.16 -7.78
CA PHE A 68 1.97 2.27 -6.97
C PHE A 68 0.81 2.98 -7.65
N VAL A 69 -0.18 3.38 -6.85
CA VAL A 69 -1.23 4.29 -7.28
C VAL A 69 -1.44 5.35 -6.21
N GLU A 70 -1.40 6.61 -6.62
CA GLU A 70 -1.58 7.72 -5.72
C GLU A 70 -3.07 8.04 -5.49
N ASN A 71 -3.48 8.14 -4.23
CA ASN A 71 -4.77 8.67 -3.83
C ASN A 71 -4.61 10.09 -3.27
N LEU A 72 -4.81 11.12 -4.10
CA LEU A 72 -4.77 12.52 -3.66
C LEU A 72 -5.85 12.90 -2.64
N ARG A 73 -6.89 12.07 -2.48
CA ARG A 73 -8.02 12.28 -1.56
C ARG A 73 -7.89 11.49 -0.27
N TYR A 74 -6.69 11.04 0.10
CA TYR A 74 -6.47 10.21 1.30
C TYR A 74 -7.03 10.82 2.61
N MET A 75 -7.15 12.15 2.67
CA MET A 75 -7.74 12.87 3.81
C MET A 75 -9.25 12.69 3.95
N GLU A 76 -9.97 12.27 2.91
CA GLU A 76 -11.41 11.95 2.94
C GLU A 76 -11.68 10.62 3.68
N GLY A 77 -10.64 9.90 4.07
CA GLY A 77 -10.71 8.65 4.81
C GLY A 77 -10.43 7.42 3.96
N MET A 78 -10.40 6.26 4.64
CA MET A 78 -9.95 4.98 4.06
C MET A 78 -10.75 4.53 2.84
N THR A 79 -12.05 4.86 2.77
CA THR A 79 -12.91 4.50 1.63
C THR A 79 -12.40 5.06 0.31
N SER A 80 -11.86 6.29 0.31
CA SER A 80 -11.25 6.87 -0.89
C SER A 80 -10.08 6.03 -1.40
N SER A 81 -9.24 5.52 -0.50
CA SER A 81 -8.10 4.66 -0.86
C SER A 81 -8.55 3.29 -1.35
N ILE A 82 -9.60 2.72 -0.77
CA ILE A 82 -10.21 1.46 -1.26
C ILE A 82 -10.70 1.66 -2.70
N GLN A 83 -11.46 2.72 -2.96
CA GLN A 83 -11.96 3.04 -4.30
C GLN A 83 -10.82 3.21 -5.30
N THR A 84 -9.79 3.97 -4.95
CA THR A 84 -8.60 4.17 -5.79
C THR A 84 -7.90 2.84 -6.10
N GLY A 85 -7.74 1.97 -5.10
CA GLY A 85 -7.13 0.64 -5.29
C GLY A 85 -7.97 -0.27 -6.20
N ILE A 86 -9.30 -0.31 -6.01
CA ILE A 86 -10.21 -1.10 -6.85
C ILE A 86 -10.20 -0.60 -8.30
N GLN A 87 -10.22 0.71 -8.51
CA GLN A 87 -10.16 1.31 -9.84
C GLN A 87 -8.83 1.06 -10.55
N ALA A 88 -7.76 0.95 -9.75
CA ALA A 88 -6.45 0.65 -10.27
C ALA A 88 -6.31 -0.81 -10.68
N ALA A 89 -6.79 -1.76 -9.86
CA ALA A 89 -6.62 -3.19 -10.04
C ALA A 89 -6.99 -3.66 -11.45
N SER A 90 -6.35 -4.74 -11.90
CA SER A 90 -6.60 -5.31 -13.23
C SER A 90 -8.09 -5.56 -13.47
N ALA A 91 -8.58 -5.22 -14.66
CA ALA A 91 -9.95 -5.53 -15.08
C ALA A 91 -10.21 -7.04 -15.22
N GLU A 92 -9.14 -7.85 -15.28
CA GLU A 92 -9.20 -9.31 -15.31
C GLU A 92 -9.24 -9.93 -13.91
N SER A 93 -9.19 -9.12 -12.84
CA SER A 93 -9.25 -9.61 -11.48
C SER A 93 -10.64 -10.13 -11.13
N GLU A 94 -10.67 -11.38 -10.67
CA GLU A 94 -11.89 -12.09 -10.26
C GLU A 94 -12.09 -12.01 -8.74
N GLY A 95 -11.08 -11.53 -8.02
CA GLY A 95 -11.10 -11.31 -6.58
C GLY A 95 -10.06 -10.28 -6.15
N LEU A 96 -10.34 -9.63 -5.02
CA LEU A 96 -9.50 -8.61 -4.40
C LEU A 96 -9.23 -8.99 -2.94
N LEU A 97 -7.98 -8.81 -2.51
CA LEU A 97 -7.51 -9.03 -1.14
C LEU A 97 -6.99 -7.73 -0.51
#